data_AF-A0A6J8AUB0-F1
#
_entry.id   AF-A0A6J8AUB0-F1
#
_cell.length_a   1.000
_cell.length_b   1.000
_cell.length_c   1.000
_cell.angle_alpha   90.00
_cell.angle_beta   90.00
_cell.angle_gamma   90.00
#
_symmetry.space_group_name_H-M   'P 1'
#
loop_
_entity.id
_entity.type
_entity.pdbx_description
1 polymer ?
#
loop_
_entity_poly.entity_id
_entity_poly.type
_entity_poly.pdbx_seq_one_letter_code
_entity_poly.pdbx_strand_id
1 'polypeptide(L)'
;MYNIPYFGTALHFKLFTNNELNDLPEILTNMREQYGDIVKMRIGRDYGVYIFDPDYTKTVLQLPYKEFFAYQLDLPEVLTTRTGLPKSLTLMEGKEWKKLRKPAQENILRPAVVASHGPLIEQGTDDFVDILKQKKTVDDLHMTLMNYTTESVAMLCFNRRLGSIDSEESPEIARCITELFTLLQKSQIMPFKTFKYFRTPLYKRFEEVRLRIQRKGIKGTA
;
A
#
# COMPACT_ATOMS: atom_id res chain seq x y z
N MET A 1 -24.68 17.51 2.75
CA MET A 1 -23.30 17.62 3.29
C MET A 1 -22.91 19.08 3.47
N TYR A 2 -22.17 19.41 4.53
CA TYR A 2 -21.59 20.74 4.70
C TYR A 2 -20.25 20.81 3.95
N ASN A 3 -20.12 21.76 3.02
CA ASN A 3 -18.88 22.01 2.29
C ASN A 3 -18.29 23.32 2.79
N ILE A 4 -17.43 23.25 3.80
CA ILE A 4 -16.80 24.45 4.38
C ILE A 4 -15.60 24.86 3.50
N PRO A 5 -15.45 26.16 3.15
CA PRO A 5 -14.28 26.63 2.41
C PRO A 5 -12.97 26.17 3.05
N TYR A 6 -12.02 25.70 2.23
CA TYR A 6 -10.70 25.16 2.63
C TYR A 6 -10.69 23.82 3.37
N PHE A 7 -11.77 23.43 4.08
CA PHE A 7 -11.89 22.16 4.79
C PHE A 7 -12.69 21.09 4.02
N GLY A 8 -13.53 21.48 3.07
CA GLY A 8 -14.28 20.54 2.23
C GLY A 8 -15.15 19.59 3.04
N THR A 9 -15.14 18.31 2.69
CA THR A 9 -15.77 17.24 3.48
C THR A 9 -14.84 16.67 4.55
N ALA A 10 -13.65 17.24 4.78
CA ALA A 10 -12.72 16.77 5.81
C ALA A 10 -13.33 16.80 7.22
N LEU A 11 -14.39 17.57 7.45
CA LEU A 11 -15.15 17.62 8.70
C LEU A 11 -15.96 16.33 8.97
N HIS A 12 -16.20 15.51 7.94
CA HIS A 12 -16.78 14.18 8.07
C HIS A 12 -15.76 13.14 8.55
N PHE A 13 -14.48 13.50 8.65
CA PHE A 13 -13.39 12.65 9.14
C PHE A 13 -12.70 13.32 10.35
N LYS A 14 -12.67 12.62 11.49
CA LYS A 14 -11.93 12.86 12.75
C LYS A 14 -11.84 14.27 13.39
N LEU A 15 -12.30 15.35 12.78
CA LEU A 15 -12.35 16.68 13.42
C LEU A 15 -13.67 16.93 14.15
N PHE A 16 -14.79 16.32 13.72
CA PHE A 16 -16.13 16.52 14.30
C PHE A 16 -17.03 15.27 14.33
N THR A 17 -16.52 14.09 13.95
CA THR A 17 -17.21 12.80 13.95
C THR A 17 -16.29 11.70 14.51
N ASN A 18 -16.85 10.61 15.05
CA ASN A 18 -16.09 9.43 15.47
C ASN A 18 -15.54 8.60 14.31
N ASN A 19 -15.67 9.08 13.06
CA ASN A 19 -15.35 8.30 11.89
C ASN A 19 -13.85 8.28 11.62
N GLU A 20 -13.28 7.08 11.48
CA GLU A 20 -11.90 6.82 11.08
C GLU A 20 -11.81 6.66 9.55
N LEU A 21 -10.59 6.59 8.99
CA LEU A 21 -10.40 6.25 7.57
C LEU A 21 -10.99 4.89 7.18
N ASN A 22 -11.14 4.02 8.17
CA ASN A 22 -11.76 2.70 7.99
C ASN A 22 -13.23 2.82 7.56
N ASP A 23 -13.87 3.97 7.78
CA ASP A 23 -15.25 4.24 7.40
C ASP A 23 -15.36 4.85 6.00
N LEU A 24 -14.24 5.08 5.31
CA LEU A 24 -14.26 5.62 3.94
C LEU A 24 -15.13 4.77 3.00
N PRO A 25 -15.07 3.42 3.00
CA PRO A 25 -15.97 2.60 2.17
C PRO A 25 -17.45 2.83 2.50
N GLU A 26 -17.81 2.95 3.78
CA GLU A 26 -19.19 3.20 4.21
C GLU A 26 -19.64 4.61 3.80
N ILE A 27 -18.80 5.61 4.01
CA ILE A 27 -19.04 7.00 3.59
C ILE A 27 -19.25 7.06 2.06
N LEU A 28 -18.41 6.38 1.29
CA LEU A 28 -18.54 6.33 -0.18
C LEU A 28 -19.80 5.58 -0.62
N THR A 29 -20.21 4.54 0.11
CA THR A 29 -21.46 3.81 -0.15
C THR A 29 -22.67 4.72 0.08
N ASN A 30 -22.74 5.37 1.24
CA ASN A 30 -23.80 6.33 1.57
C ASN A 30 -23.83 7.51 0.57
N MET A 31 -22.67 7.96 0.11
CA MET A 31 -22.56 8.98 -0.93
C MET A 31 -23.11 8.49 -2.27
N ARG A 32 -22.77 7.28 -2.69
CA ARG A 32 -23.32 6.71 -3.91
C ARG A 32 -24.84 6.61 -3.85
N GLU A 33 -25.38 6.13 -2.74
CA GLU A 33 -26.83 6.03 -2.53
C GLU A 33 -27.52 7.40 -2.61
N GLN A 34 -26.88 8.45 -2.09
CA GLN A 34 -27.46 9.78 -2.05
C GLN A 34 -27.30 10.61 -3.33
N TYR A 35 -26.18 10.46 -4.05
CA TYR A 35 -25.82 11.33 -5.18
C TYR A 35 -25.65 10.58 -6.52
N GLY A 36 -25.73 9.26 -6.52
CA GLY A 36 -25.59 8.41 -7.70
C GLY A 36 -24.16 7.96 -7.97
N ASP A 37 -23.93 7.43 -9.18
CA ASP A 37 -22.68 6.71 -9.51
C ASP A 37 -21.46 7.59 -9.81
N ILE A 38 -21.61 8.93 -9.75
CA ILE A 38 -20.49 9.87 -9.86
C ILE A 38 -20.60 10.88 -8.72
N VAL A 39 -19.61 10.86 -7.82
CA VAL A 39 -19.58 11.74 -6.65
C VAL A 39 -18.31 12.58 -6.64
N LYS A 40 -18.47 13.89 -6.55
CA LYS A 40 -17.35 14.82 -6.32
C LYS A 40 -17.24 15.14 -4.83
N MET A 41 -16.09 14.84 -4.25
CA MET A 41 -15.78 15.13 -2.85
C MET A 41 -14.50 15.97 -2.75
N ARG A 42 -14.42 16.84 -1.74
CA ARG A 42 -13.22 17.64 -1.46
C ARG A 42 -12.48 17.09 -0.25
N ILE A 43 -11.29 16.53 -0.45
CA ILE A 43 -10.42 16.04 0.63
C ILE A 43 -9.30 17.07 0.85
N GLY A 44 -9.44 17.84 1.93
CA GLY A 44 -8.52 18.95 2.21
C GLY A 44 -8.52 19.99 1.08
N ARG A 45 -7.38 20.15 0.40
CA ARG A 45 -7.24 21.10 -0.71
C ARG A 45 -7.64 20.54 -2.06
N ASP A 46 -7.69 19.22 -2.18
CA ASP A 46 -7.85 18.52 -3.45
C ASP A 46 -9.29 18.07 -3.67
N TYR A 47 -9.67 17.84 -4.93
CA TYR A 47 -10.95 17.25 -5.30
C TYR A 47 -10.73 15.80 -5.74
N GLY A 48 -11.48 14.89 -5.14
CA GLY A 48 -11.64 13.52 -5.61
C GLY A 48 -12.95 13.37 -6.37
N VAL A 49 -12.91 12.72 -7.52
CA VAL A 49 -14.10 12.25 -8.24
C VAL A 49 -14.16 10.74 -8.10
N TYR A 50 -15.22 10.25 -7.49
CA TYR A 50 -15.47 8.84 -7.23
C TYR A 50 -16.49 8.33 -8.25
N ILE A 51 -16.15 7.22 -8.90
CA ILE A 51 -16.95 6.62 -9.96
C ILE A 51 -17.30 5.20 -9.50
N PHE A 52 -18.59 4.90 -9.48
CA PHE A 52 -19.12 3.62 -9.00
C PHE A 52 -19.70 2.74 -10.11
N ASP A 53 -19.94 3.32 -11.29
CA ASP A 53 -20.46 2.61 -12.45
C ASP A 53 -19.31 2.07 -13.35
N PRO A 54 -19.39 0.81 -13.82
CA PRO A 54 -18.36 0.20 -14.64
C PRO A 54 -18.22 0.83 -16.04
N ASP A 55 -19.28 1.35 -16.65
CA ASP A 55 -19.23 1.98 -17.97
C ASP A 55 -18.55 3.36 -17.89
N TYR A 56 -18.82 4.13 -16.83
CA TYR A 56 -18.07 5.36 -16.55
C TYR A 56 -16.60 5.07 -16.25
N THR A 57 -16.32 4.00 -15.49
CA THR A 57 -14.93 3.58 -15.20
C THR A 57 -14.20 3.19 -16.48
N LYS A 58 -14.83 2.41 -17.37
CA LYS A 58 -14.30 2.07 -18.70
C LYS A 58 -14.00 3.33 -19.51
N THR A 59 -14.94 4.28 -19.53
CA THR A 59 -14.76 5.55 -20.23
C THR A 59 -13.52 6.27 -19.74
N VAL A 60 -13.34 6.42 -18.41
CA VAL A 60 -12.19 7.09 -17.82
C VAL A 60 -10.87 6.36 -18.11
N LEU A 61 -10.86 5.02 -18.02
CA LEU A 61 -9.67 4.22 -18.29
C LEU A 61 -9.27 4.20 -19.78
N GLN A 62 -10.21 4.47 -20.69
CA GLN A 62 -9.96 4.56 -22.14
C GLN A 62 -9.56 5.97 -22.61
N LEU A 63 -9.66 6.98 -21.74
CA LEU A 63 -9.24 8.34 -22.09
C LEU A 63 -7.76 8.32 -22.52
N PRO A 64 -7.40 9.08 -23.57
CA PRO A 64 -6.07 9.05 -24.18
C PRO A 64 -5.02 9.80 -23.33
N TYR A 65 -5.12 9.72 -21.99
CA TYR A 65 -4.09 10.26 -21.10
C TYR A 65 -2.78 9.54 -21.41
N LYS A 66 -1.82 10.29 -21.96
CA LYS A 66 -0.50 9.80 -22.34
C LYS A 66 0.28 9.23 -21.15
N GLU A 67 -0.10 9.63 -19.93
CA GLU A 67 0.54 9.26 -18.68
C GLU A 67 -0.56 9.06 -17.63
N PHE A 68 -0.65 7.86 -17.07
CA PHE A 68 -1.47 7.62 -15.88
C PHE A 68 -0.74 8.29 -14.71
N PHE A 69 -1.33 9.35 -14.15
CA PHE A 69 -0.80 9.99 -12.97
C PHE A 69 -1.24 9.18 -11.75
N ALA A 70 -0.30 8.45 -11.15
CA ALA A 70 -0.57 7.81 -9.86
C ALA A 70 -0.74 8.90 -8.81
N TYR A 71 -1.67 8.70 -7.88
CA TYR A 71 -1.79 9.61 -6.73
C TYR A 71 -0.47 9.60 -5.94
N GLN A 72 0.16 10.77 -5.82
CA GLN A 72 1.48 10.89 -5.20
C GLN A 72 1.38 10.76 -3.67
N LEU A 73 2.16 9.85 -3.12
CA LEU A 73 2.30 9.68 -1.68
C LEU A 73 3.41 10.61 -1.17
N ASP A 74 3.03 11.67 -0.45
CA ASP A 74 4.00 12.70 -0.03
C ASP A 74 5.09 12.16 0.89
N LEU A 75 4.76 11.21 1.77
CA LEU A 75 5.68 10.74 2.79
C LEU A 75 6.87 9.95 2.18
N PRO A 76 6.64 8.96 1.29
CA PRO A 76 7.70 8.38 0.47
C PRO A 76 8.44 9.40 -0.40
N GLU A 77 7.75 10.37 -1.01
CA GLU A 77 8.38 11.38 -1.84
C GLU A 77 9.38 12.22 -1.05
N VAL A 78 8.97 12.73 0.12
CA VAL A 78 9.85 13.49 1.03
C VAL A 78 11.06 12.65 1.46
N LEU A 79 10.87 11.35 1.73
CA LEU A 79 11.98 10.46 2.04
C LEU A 79 12.97 10.38 0.86
N THR A 80 12.50 10.14 -0.37
CA THR A 80 13.36 10.06 -1.55
C THR A 80 14.14 11.35 -1.79
N THR A 81 13.47 12.51 -1.66
CA THR A 81 14.09 13.83 -1.81
C THR A 81 15.17 14.09 -0.75
N ARG A 82 14.95 13.69 0.51
CA ARG A 82 15.90 13.92 1.61
C ARG A 82 17.09 12.98 1.61
N THR A 83 16.91 11.76 1.11
CA THR A 83 17.93 10.69 1.21
C THR A 83 18.63 10.40 -0.10
N GLY A 84 18.09 10.87 -1.23
CA GLY A 84 18.56 10.50 -2.57
C GLY A 84 18.24 9.06 -2.96
N LEU A 85 17.41 8.34 -2.19
CA LEU A 85 16.98 6.99 -2.55
C LEU A 85 16.19 7.01 -3.86
N PRO A 86 16.37 5.99 -4.73
CA PRO A 86 15.64 5.91 -5.99
C PRO A 86 14.13 5.80 -5.72
N LYS A 87 13.34 6.50 -6.53
CA LYS A 87 11.87 6.42 -6.49
C LYS A 87 11.43 4.98 -6.79
N SER A 88 10.41 4.47 -6.10
CA SER A 88 9.77 3.21 -6.46
C SER A 88 8.89 3.39 -7.70
N LEU A 89 8.55 2.29 -8.37
CA LEU A 89 7.62 2.31 -9.51
C LEU A 89 6.29 3.01 -9.19
N THR A 90 5.86 2.96 -7.93
CA THR A 90 4.64 3.62 -7.43
C THR A 90 4.72 5.14 -7.30
N LEU A 91 5.92 5.72 -7.31
CA LEU A 91 6.18 7.17 -7.19
C LEU A 91 6.68 7.79 -8.50
N MET A 92 6.85 6.99 -9.54
CA MET A 92 7.29 7.45 -10.86
C MET A 92 6.09 7.71 -11.75
N GLU A 93 6.25 8.66 -12.66
CA GLU A 93 5.25 9.01 -13.67
C GLU A 93 5.90 9.09 -15.06
N GLY A 94 5.06 9.16 -16.08
CA GLY A 94 5.47 9.39 -17.47
C GLY A 94 6.53 8.42 -18.00
N LYS A 95 7.56 8.98 -18.65
CA LYS A 95 8.62 8.21 -19.32
C LYS A 95 9.45 7.36 -18.34
N GLU A 96 9.77 7.87 -17.16
CA GLU A 96 10.54 7.15 -16.14
C GLU A 96 9.76 5.94 -15.62
N TRP A 97 8.46 6.13 -15.35
CA TRP A 97 7.57 5.02 -15.01
C TRP A 97 7.52 3.99 -16.14
N LYS A 98 7.31 4.42 -17.39
CA LYS A 98 7.20 3.51 -18.54
C LYS A 98 8.47 2.70 -18.76
N LYS A 99 9.64 3.33 -18.55
CA LYS A 99 10.96 2.70 -18.66
C LYS A 99 11.15 1.54 -17.67
N LEU A 100 10.65 1.67 -16.45
CA LEU A 100 10.68 0.58 -15.45
C LEU A 100 9.50 -0.38 -15.57
N ARG A 101 8.30 0.12 -15.89
CA ARG A 101 7.07 -0.69 -15.96
C ARG A 101 7.17 -1.75 -17.04
N LYS A 102 7.68 -1.40 -18.23
CA LYS A 102 7.78 -2.33 -19.36
C LYS A 102 8.57 -3.59 -18.99
N PRO A 103 9.86 -3.52 -18.56
CA PRO A 103 10.60 -4.72 -18.19
C PRO A 103 10.01 -5.42 -16.96
N ALA A 104 9.45 -4.70 -15.97
CA ALA A 104 8.79 -5.35 -14.84
C ALA A 104 7.58 -6.19 -15.27
N GLN A 105 6.76 -5.69 -16.19
CA GLN A 105 5.63 -6.44 -16.75
C GLN A 105 6.10 -7.66 -17.54
N GLU A 106 7.18 -7.53 -18.30
CA GLU A 106 7.74 -8.62 -19.09
C GLU A 106 8.37 -9.73 -18.23
N ASN A 107 9.00 -9.38 -17.12
CA ASN A 107 9.75 -10.31 -16.28
C ASN A 107 9.01 -10.78 -15.03
N ILE A 108 7.82 -10.23 -14.73
CA ILE A 108 7.05 -10.61 -13.52
C ILE A 108 5.62 -11.01 -13.87
N LEU A 109 4.98 -10.34 -14.86
CA LEU A 109 3.55 -10.48 -15.11
C LEU A 109 3.20 -11.31 -16.35
N ARG A 110 4.18 -11.76 -17.14
CA ARG A 110 3.91 -12.64 -18.27
C ARG A 110 3.41 -14.00 -17.76
N PRO A 111 2.34 -14.59 -18.34
CA PRO A 111 1.79 -15.85 -17.87
C PRO A 111 2.82 -16.98 -17.72
N ALA A 112 3.75 -17.09 -18.66
CA ALA A 112 4.82 -18.09 -18.60
C ALA A 112 5.77 -17.89 -17.40
N VAL A 113 6.07 -16.62 -17.06
CA VAL A 113 6.92 -16.31 -15.90
C VAL A 113 6.16 -16.56 -14.60
N VAL A 114 4.89 -16.14 -14.53
CA VAL A 114 4.03 -16.43 -13.38
C VAL A 114 3.91 -17.94 -13.14
N ALA A 115 3.70 -18.72 -14.19
CA ALA A 115 3.63 -20.18 -14.10
C ALA A 115 4.96 -20.80 -13.61
N SER A 116 6.10 -20.23 -13.99
CA SER A 116 7.41 -20.71 -13.53
C SER A 116 7.66 -20.52 -12.03
N HIS A 117 6.93 -19.61 -11.37
CA HIS A 117 6.99 -19.43 -9.92
C HIS A 117 6.15 -20.45 -9.13
N GLY A 118 5.31 -21.23 -9.80
CA GLY A 118 4.41 -22.21 -9.19
C GLY A 118 5.11 -23.14 -8.20
N PRO A 119 6.16 -23.89 -8.61
CA PRO A 119 6.86 -24.81 -7.72
C PRO A 119 7.47 -24.15 -6.48
N LEU A 120 7.95 -22.91 -6.61
CA LEU A 120 8.55 -22.16 -5.50
C LEU A 120 7.50 -21.74 -4.47
N ILE A 121 6.32 -21.31 -4.93
CA ILE A 121 5.20 -20.94 -4.07
C ILE A 121 4.60 -22.20 -3.43
N GLU A 122 4.47 -23.30 -4.18
CA GLU A 122 3.96 -24.59 -3.72
C GLU A 122 4.74 -25.08 -2.49
N GLN A 123 6.07 -25.07 -2.55
CA GLN A 123 6.90 -25.47 -1.42
C GLN A 123 6.60 -24.67 -0.14
N GLY A 124 6.53 -23.33 -0.22
CA GLY A 124 6.21 -22.51 0.95
C GLY A 124 4.76 -22.64 1.41
N THR A 125 3.86 -23.03 0.50
CA THR A 125 2.45 -23.31 0.81
C THR A 125 2.32 -24.61 1.58
N ASP A 126 3.01 -25.66 1.14
CA ASP A 126 3.01 -26.97 1.81
C ASP A 126 3.56 -26.85 3.23
N ASP A 127 4.70 -26.17 3.40
CA ASP A 127 5.30 -25.91 4.72
C ASP A 127 4.31 -25.15 5.63
N PHE A 128 3.64 -24.12 5.09
CA PHE A 128 2.65 -23.35 5.83
C PHE A 128 1.44 -24.19 6.24
N VAL A 129 0.93 -25.02 5.33
CA VAL A 129 -0.20 -25.94 5.60
C VAL A 129 0.18 -26.97 6.66
N ASP A 130 1.39 -27.52 6.60
CA ASP A 130 1.85 -28.50 7.57
C ASP A 130 2.04 -27.92 8.97
N ILE A 131 2.49 -26.67 9.08
CA ILE A 131 2.50 -25.92 10.35
C ILE A 131 1.06 -25.74 10.88
N LEU A 132 0.12 -25.37 10.02
CA LEU A 132 -1.28 -25.19 10.42
C LEU A 132 -1.93 -26.49 10.88
N LYS A 133 -1.64 -27.63 10.24
CA LYS A 133 -2.15 -28.95 10.66
C LYS A 133 -1.68 -29.35 12.06
N GLN A 134 -0.51 -28.87 12.50
CA GLN A 134 0.01 -29.13 13.85
C GLN A 134 -0.66 -28.26 14.92
N LYS A 135 -1.28 -27.15 14.53
CA LYS A 135 -1.98 -26.24 15.43
C LYS A 135 -3.45 -26.63 15.58
N LYS A 136 -3.95 -26.65 16.82
CA LYS A 136 -5.38 -26.89 17.10
C LYS A 136 -6.25 -25.67 16.81
N THR A 137 -5.67 -24.48 16.97
CA THR A 137 -6.31 -23.18 16.76
C THR A 137 -5.29 -22.18 16.20
N VAL A 138 -5.77 -21.16 15.50
CA VAL A 138 -4.96 -20.04 15.01
C VAL A 138 -5.41 -18.79 15.75
N ASP A 139 -4.54 -18.26 16.60
CA ASP A 139 -4.90 -17.13 17.48
C ASP A 139 -5.04 -15.80 16.72
N ASP A 140 -4.13 -15.55 15.76
CA ASP A 140 -4.16 -14.38 14.88
C ASP A 140 -4.02 -14.84 13.42
N LEU A 141 -5.16 -15.06 12.76
CA LEU A 141 -5.21 -15.46 11.36
C LEU A 141 -4.61 -14.39 10.44
N HIS A 142 -4.80 -13.10 10.75
CA HIS A 142 -4.30 -12.01 9.91
C HIS A 142 -2.77 -12.00 9.88
N MET A 143 -2.13 -12.02 11.05
CA MET A 143 -0.66 -12.07 11.14
C MET A 143 -0.11 -13.38 10.56
N THR A 144 -0.79 -14.49 10.77
CA THR A 144 -0.41 -15.79 10.19
C THR A 144 -0.39 -15.74 8.65
N LEU A 145 -1.40 -15.14 8.02
CA LEU A 145 -1.45 -14.94 6.56
C LEU A 145 -0.46 -13.88 6.07
N MET A 146 -0.21 -12.83 6.85
CA MET A 146 0.81 -11.82 6.54
C MET A 146 2.21 -12.42 6.53
N ASN A 147 2.50 -13.36 7.44
CA ASN A 147 3.76 -14.08 7.50
C ASN A 147 3.94 -14.97 6.26
N TYR A 148 2.92 -15.77 5.93
CA TYR A 148 2.92 -16.59 4.72
C TYR A 148 3.10 -15.76 3.45
N THR A 149 2.39 -14.63 3.33
CA THR A 149 2.50 -13.73 2.18
C THR A 149 3.89 -13.11 2.10
N THR A 150 4.47 -12.71 3.24
CA THR A 150 5.83 -12.15 3.31
C THR A 150 6.87 -13.17 2.87
N GLU A 151 6.74 -14.42 3.33
CA GLU A 151 7.61 -15.53 2.92
C GLU A 151 7.50 -15.80 1.41
N SER A 152 6.28 -15.93 0.91
CA SER A 152 6.00 -16.21 -0.50
C SER A 152 6.54 -15.12 -1.43
N VAL A 153 6.34 -13.84 -1.07
CA VAL A 153 6.86 -12.70 -1.83
C VAL A 153 8.39 -12.66 -1.77
N ALA A 154 9.00 -12.99 -0.63
CA ALA A 154 10.45 -13.01 -0.50
C ALA A 154 11.09 -14.12 -1.32
N MET A 155 10.46 -15.31 -1.37
CA MET A 155 10.87 -16.36 -2.29
C MET A 155 10.76 -15.89 -3.74
N LEU A 156 9.62 -15.31 -4.14
CA LEU A 156 9.42 -14.84 -5.52
C LEU A 156 10.39 -13.71 -5.93
N CYS A 157 10.65 -12.76 -5.05
CA CYS A 157 11.45 -11.58 -5.38
C CYS A 157 12.96 -11.77 -5.17
N PHE A 158 13.35 -12.60 -4.20
CA PHE A 158 14.74 -12.74 -3.75
C PHE A 158 15.26 -14.17 -3.80
N ASN A 159 14.42 -15.15 -4.17
CA ASN A 159 14.72 -16.59 -4.12
C ASN A 159 15.27 -17.01 -2.75
N ARG A 160 14.65 -16.51 -1.68
CA ARG A 160 15.10 -16.71 -0.29
C ARG A 160 13.94 -16.96 0.65
N ARG A 161 14.20 -17.83 1.63
CA ARG A 161 13.36 -18.04 2.81
C ARG A 161 13.72 -16.99 3.87
N LEU A 162 12.72 -16.29 4.39
CA LEU A 162 12.91 -15.33 5.49
C LEU A 162 12.65 -15.97 6.85
N GLY A 163 12.11 -17.19 6.87
CA GLY A 163 11.70 -17.88 8.10
C GLY A 163 10.49 -17.22 8.77
N SER A 164 9.70 -16.46 8.00
CA SER A 164 8.53 -15.72 8.53
C SER A 164 7.43 -16.66 9.02
N ILE A 165 7.38 -17.88 8.47
CA ILE A 165 6.43 -18.93 8.84
C ILE A 165 6.95 -19.86 9.94
N ASP A 166 8.28 -19.99 10.09
CA ASP A 166 8.93 -21.03 10.91
C ASP A 166 9.00 -20.67 12.42
N SER A 167 8.69 -19.43 12.79
CA SER A 167 8.92 -18.91 14.14
C SER A 167 7.76 -18.04 14.63
N GLU A 168 7.26 -18.34 15.84
CA GLU A 168 6.32 -17.44 16.53
C GLU A 168 6.98 -16.12 16.97
N GLU A 169 8.31 -16.12 17.13
CA GLU A 169 9.08 -14.96 17.58
C GLU A 169 9.47 -13.99 16.45
N SER A 170 9.51 -14.41 15.18
CA SER A 170 9.91 -13.52 14.09
C SER A 170 8.89 -13.41 12.96
N PRO A 171 8.09 -12.32 13.02
CA PRO A 171 7.73 -11.62 11.80
C PRO A 171 8.00 -10.12 11.93
N GLU A 172 9.23 -9.74 12.32
CA GLU A 172 9.62 -8.33 12.41
C GLU A 172 9.39 -7.60 11.07
N ILE A 173 9.62 -8.27 9.94
CA ILE A 173 9.40 -7.70 8.60
C ILE A 173 7.90 -7.46 8.36
N ALA A 174 7.03 -8.44 8.63
CA ALA A 174 5.59 -8.27 8.47
C ALA A 174 5.05 -7.15 9.39
N ARG A 175 5.51 -7.10 10.65
CA ARG A 175 5.19 -6.00 11.59
C ARG A 175 5.65 -4.65 11.05
N CYS A 176 6.87 -4.57 10.52
CA CYS A 176 7.39 -3.34 9.90
C CYS A 176 6.56 -2.94 8.66
N ILE A 177 6.10 -3.89 7.85
CA ILE A 177 5.23 -3.63 6.70
C ILE A 177 3.87 -3.09 7.16
N THR A 178 3.23 -3.72 8.13
CA THR A 178 1.96 -3.26 8.72
C THR A 178 2.09 -1.85 9.31
N GLU A 179 3.19 -1.60 10.03
CA GLU A 179 3.49 -0.28 10.57
C GLU A 179 3.73 0.75 9.45
N LEU A 180 4.45 0.39 8.39
CA LEU A 180 4.68 1.26 7.24
C LEU A 180 3.35 1.70 6.61
N PHE A 181 2.41 0.76 6.38
CA PHE A 181 1.08 1.09 5.84
C PHE A 181 0.28 1.97 6.80
N THR A 182 0.35 1.72 8.10
CA THR A 182 -0.30 2.57 9.12
C THR A 182 0.23 4.01 9.09
N LEU A 183 1.55 4.19 8.95
CA LEU A 183 2.18 5.51 8.85
C LEU A 183 1.81 6.23 7.55
N LEU A 184 1.74 5.50 6.43
CA LEU A 184 1.28 6.03 5.15
C LEU A 184 -0.18 6.50 5.26
N GLN A 185 -1.06 5.66 5.79
CA GLN A 185 -2.46 5.98 5.99
C GLN A 185 -2.64 7.24 6.85
N LYS A 186 -1.95 7.30 8.00
CA LYS A 186 -1.93 8.50 8.87
C LYS A 186 -1.48 9.74 8.10
N SER A 187 -0.46 9.63 7.24
CA SER A 187 0.05 10.77 6.49
C SER A 187 -0.95 11.37 5.51
N GLN A 188 -1.87 10.56 4.97
CA GLN A 188 -2.83 10.99 3.96
C GLN A 188 -3.98 11.83 4.53
N ILE A 189 -4.37 11.59 5.78
CA ILE A 189 -5.44 12.35 6.44
C ILE A 189 -4.99 13.57 7.21
N MET A 190 -3.68 13.81 7.31
CA MET A 190 -3.23 15.00 8.02
C MET A 190 -3.60 16.24 7.20
N PRO A 191 -4.39 17.19 7.77
CA PRO A 191 -4.79 18.40 7.06
C PRO A 191 -3.58 19.29 6.72
N PHE A 192 -2.53 19.22 7.55
CA PHE A 192 -1.28 19.93 7.35
C PHE A 192 -0.10 18.94 7.27
N LYS A 193 0.52 18.87 6.09
CA LYS A 193 1.66 18.00 5.80
C LYS A 193 2.98 18.59 6.33
N THR A 194 3.06 18.88 7.64
CA THR A 194 4.21 19.53 8.29
C THR A 194 5.53 18.76 8.11
N PHE A 195 5.44 17.45 7.90
CA PHE A 195 6.57 16.58 7.58
C PHE A 195 7.30 16.95 6.28
N LYS A 196 6.68 17.70 5.36
CA LYS A 196 7.36 18.24 4.16
C LYS A 196 8.48 19.21 4.54
N TYR A 197 8.25 20.02 5.58
CA TYR A 197 9.18 21.08 5.99
C TYR A 197 10.11 20.63 7.12
N PHE A 198 9.61 19.84 8.08
CA PHE A 198 10.37 19.43 9.27
C PHE A 198 10.47 17.90 9.39
N ARG A 199 11.48 17.40 10.11
CA ARG A 199 11.58 15.98 10.49
C ARG A 199 10.68 15.68 11.70
N THR A 200 9.37 15.63 11.46
CA THR A 200 8.37 15.32 12.50
C THR A 200 8.55 13.90 13.05
N PRO A 201 7.98 13.57 14.24
CA PRO A 201 8.01 12.21 14.76
C PRO A 201 7.45 11.17 13.78
N LEU A 202 6.37 11.51 13.05
CA LEU A 202 5.80 10.66 12.00
C LEU A 202 6.84 10.35 10.90
N TYR A 203 7.52 11.38 10.39
CA TYR A 203 8.54 11.21 9.37
C TYR A 203 9.72 10.37 9.87
N LYS A 204 10.24 10.67 11.06
CA LYS A 204 11.36 9.94 11.66
C LYS A 204 11.01 8.46 11.81
N ARG A 205 9.80 8.15 12.30
CA ARG A 205 9.34 6.77 12.45
C ARG A 205 9.21 6.07 11.10
N PHE A 206 8.65 6.75 10.09
CA PHE A 206 8.54 6.20 8.74
C PHE A 206 9.91 5.90 8.12
N GLU A 207 10.86 6.82 8.25
CA GLU A 207 12.24 6.65 7.80
C GLU A 207 12.92 5.47 8.51
N GLU A 208 12.80 5.36 9.83
CA GLU A 208 13.34 4.24 10.61
C GLU A 208 12.78 2.89 10.14
N VAL A 209 11.46 2.76 10.05
CA VAL A 209 10.79 1.51 9.62
C VAL A 209 11.19 1.16 8.19
N ARG A 210 11.24 2.14 7.29
CA ARG A 210 11.64 1.91 5.89
C ARG A 210 13.08 1.42 5.78
N LEU A 211 14.01 2.01 6.54
CA LEU A 211 15.41 1.60 6.55
C LEU A 211 15.60 0.21 7.18
N ARG A 212 14.81 -0.16 8.20
CA ARG A 212 14.82 -1.52 8.78
C ARG A 212 14.42 -2.58 7.76
N ILE A 213 13.33 -2.35 7.02
CA ILE A 213 12.88 -3.24 5.95
C ILE A 213 13.98 -3.40 4.89
N GLN A 214 14.59 -2.29 4.46
CA GLN A 214 15.66 -2.33 3.46
C GLN A 214 16.89 -3.11 3.94
N ARG A 215 17.31 -2.93 5.19
CA ARG A 215 18.45 -3.67 5.75
C ARG A 215 18.19 -5.18 5.77
N LYS A 216 17.02 -5.62 6.22
CA LYS A 216 16.68 -7.05 6.26
C LYS A 216 16.43 -7.66 4.87
N GLY A 217 15.84 -6.91 3.95
CA GLY A 217 15.62 -7.36 2.58
C GLY A 217 16.93 -7.54 1.79
N ILE A 218 17.95 -6.69 2.04
CA ILE A 218 19.25 -6.74 1.36
C ILE A 218 20.24 -7.66 2.08
N LYS A 219 20.30 -7.58 3.42
CA LYS A 219 21.10 -8.46 4.27
C LYS A 219 20.19 -9.55 4.82
N GLY A 220 19.86 -10.53 3.97
CA GLY A 220 19.31 -11.79 4.47
C GLY A 220 20.23 -12.29 5.58
N THR A 221 19.66 -12.64 6.72
CA THR A 221 20.35 -13.26 7.85
C THR A 221 21.13 -14.46 7.33
N ALA A 222 22.46 -14.33 7.34
CA ALA A 222 23.39 -15.45 7.31
C ALA A 222 23.37 -16.13 8.68
#